data_AF-A0A087L676-F1
#
_entry.id   AF-A0A087L676-F1
#
_cell.length_a   1.000
_cell.length_b   1.000
_cell.length_c   1.000
_cell.angle_alpha   90.00
_cell.angle_beta   90.00
_cell.angle_gamma   90.00
#
_symmetry.space_group_name_H-M   'P 1'
#
loop_
_entity.id
_entity.type
_entity.pdbx_description
1 polymer ?
#
loop_
_entity_poly.entity_id
_entity_poly.type
_entity_poly.pdbx_seq_one_letter_code
_entity_poly.pdbx_strand_id
1 'polypeptide(L)' 'MAAGQRVAKMMSLLETAWLNGLEPYTWLKLVLTRWPEWPEERLRERPPFLENTFTD' A
#
# COMPACT_ATOMS: atom_id res chain seq x y z
N MET A 1 -13.31 -16.13 -10.27
CA MET A 1 -12.27 -16.55 -9.29
C MET A 1 -11.79 -15.32 -8.51
N ALA A 2 -12.47 -14.92 -7.44
CA ALA A 2 -12.17 -13.67 -6.73
C ALA A 2 -11.07 -13.81 -5.66
N ALA A 3 -10.85 -15.02 -5.13
CA ALA A 3 -9.86 -15.27 -4.09
C ALA A 3 -8.41 -15.08 -4.59
N GLY A 4 -8.08 -15.60 -5.78
CA GLY A 4 -6.74 -15.46 -6.37
C GLY A 4 -6.38 -14.00 -6.68
N GLN A 5 -7.34 -13.20 -7.13
CA GLN A 5 -7.12 -11.77 -7.41
C GLN A 5 -6.83 -10.96 -6.13
N ARG A 6 -7.49 -11.30 -5.02
CA ARG A 6 -7.21 -10.64 -3.72
C ARG A 6 -5.82 -10.99 -3.22
N VAL A 7 -5.43 -12.25 -3.29
CA VAL A 7 -4.09 -12.69 -2.88
C VAL A 7 -3.01 -12.03 -3.74
N ALA A 8 -3.20 -11.96 -5.07
CA ALA A 8 -2.26 -11.28 -5.97
C ALA A 8 -2.08 -9.79 -5.60
N LYS A 9 -3.19 -9.08 -5.35
CA LYS A 9 -3.13 -7.67 -4.92
C LYS A 9 -2.41 -7.49 -3.58
N MET A 10 -2.65 -8.37 -2.61
CA MET A 10 -1.95 -8.35 -1.33
C MET A 10 -0.44 -8.56 -1.49
N MET A 11 -0.04 -9.53 -2.33
CA MET A 11 1.37 -9.79 -2.61
C MET A 11 2.06 -8.60 -3.28
N SER A 12 1.42 -7.95 -4.26
CA SER A 12 1.98 -6.74 -4.89
C SER A 12 2.20 -5.59 -3.90
N LEU A 13 1.33 -5.45 -2.89
CA LEU A 13 1.49 -4.45 -1.82
C LEU A 13 2.68 -4.78 -0.92
N LEU A 14 2.81 -6.04 -0.49
CA LEU A 14 3.94 -6.48 0.34
C LEU A 14 5.28 -6.36 -0.40
N GLU A 15 5.31 -6.71 -1.68
CA GLU A 15 6.48 -6.56 -2.55
C GLU A 15 6.88 -5.09 -2.70
N THR A 16 5.90 -4.19 -2.79
CA THR A 16 6.16 -2.74 -2.78
C THR A 16 6.83 -2.31 -1.47
N ALA A 17 6.40 -2.83 -0.31
CA ALA A 17 7.06 -2.52 0.95
C ALA A 17 8.52 -2.99 0.97
N TRP A 18 8.79 -4.22 0.50
CA TRP A 18 10.14 -4.76 0.39
C TRP A 18 11.05 -3.93 -0.51
N LEU A 19 10.57 -3.54 -1.69
CA LEU A 19 11.35 -2.73 -2.64
C LEU A 19 11.71 -1.35 -2.09
N ASN A 20 10.97 -0.86 -1.10
CA ASN A 20 11.24 0.41 -0.42
C ASN A 20 12.00 0.24 0.91
N GLY A 21 12.48 -0.97 1.23
CA GLY A 21 13.19 -1.25 2.49
C GLY A 21 12.30 -1.16 3.73
N LEU A 22 10.98 -1.17 3.56
CA LEU A 22 10.02 -1.05 4.65
C LEU A 22 9.67 -2.43 5.21
N GLU A 23 9.49 -2.51 6.52
CA GLU A 23 8.97 -3.72 7.16
C GLU A 23 7.51 -3.94 6.70
N PRO A 24 7.20 -5.05 5.97
CA PRO A 24 5.93 -5.19 5.27
C PRO A 24 4.71 -5.22 6.16
N TYR A 25 4.80 -5.82 7.35
CA TYR A 25 3.67 -5.93 8.26
C TYR A 25 3.30 -4.56 8.83
N THR A 26 4.28 -3.80 9.30
CA THR A 26 4.13 -2.44 9.83
C THR A 26 3.62 -1.50 8.76
N TRP A 27 4.19 -1.59 7.55
CA TRP A 27 3.74 -0.79 6.41
C TRP A 27 2.29 -1.11 6.02
N LEU A 28 1.94 -2.40 5.87
CA LEU A 28 0.59 -2.81 5.49
C LEU A 28 -0.44 -2.39 6.56
N LYS A 29 -0.09 -2.57 7.83
CA LYS A 29 -0.92 -2.11 8.95
C LYS A 29 -1.15 -0.61 8.89
N LEU A 30 -0.11 0.19 8.65
CA LEU A 30 -0.22 1.64 8.54
C LEU A 30 -1.12 2.07 7.38
N VAL A 31 -0.95 1.45 6.20
CA VAL A 31 -1.74 1.71 5.00
C VAL A 31 -3.22 1.40 5.24
N LEU A 32 -3.53 0.22 5.79
CA LEU A 32 -4.91 -0.19 6.07
C LEU A 32 -5.55 0.66 7.19
N THR A 33 -4.76 1.13 8.15
CA THR A 33 -5.25 1.98 9.25
C THR A 33 -5.57 3.40 8.76
N ARG A 34 -4.87 3.91 7.72
CA ARG A 34 -5.12 5.23 7.11
C ARG A 34 -6.23 5.22 6.05
N TRP A 35 -6.66 4.04 5.59
CA TRP A 35 -7.68 3.86 4.56
C TRP A 35 -9.08 4.42 4.89
N PRO A 36 -9.59 4.41 6.14
CA PRO A 36 -10.97 4.84 6.41
C PRO A 36 -11.26 6.32 6.06
N GLU A 37 -10.22 7.12 5.82
CA GLU A 37 -10.32 8.56 5.60
C GLU A 37 -10.18 8.97 4.11
N TRP A 38 -9.94 8.03 3.19
CA TRP A 38 -9.70 8.37 1.78
C TRP A 38 -10.98 8.22 0.94
N PRO A 39 -11.51 9.30 0.31
CA PRO A 39 -12.60 9.19 -0.65
C PRO A 39 -12.23 8.22 -1.78
N GLU A 40 -13.16 7.39 -2.25
CA GLU A 40 -12.89 6.42 -3.32
C GLU A 40 -12.34 7.09 -4.61
N GLU A 41 -12.71 8.35 -4.87
CA GLU A 41 -12.13 9.15 -5.97
C GLU A 41 -10.61 9.35 -5.82
N ARG A 42 -10.09 9.40 -4.60
CA ARG A 42 -8.67 9.59 -4.29
C ARG A 42 -7.83 8.32 -4.39
N LEU A 43 -8.44 7.13 -4.56
CA LEU A 43 -7.72 5.90 -4.90
C LEU A 43 -7.23 5.89 -6.34
N ARG A 44 -7.89 6.63 -7.24
CA ARG A 44 -7.45 6.85 -8.63
C ARG A 44 -6.43 7.96 -8.75
N GLU A 45 -6.40 8.87 -7.80
CA GLU A 45 -5.31 9.82 -7.64
C GLU A 45 -4.12 9.08 -7.07
N ARG A 46 -2.97 9.21 -7.74
CA ARG A 46 -1.71 8.67 -7.25
C ARG A 46 -1.50 9.24 -5.83
N PRO A 47 -1.43 8.41 -4.77
CA PRO A 47 -1.22 8.94 -3.43
C PRO A 47 0.11 9.70 -3.42
N PRO A 48 0.15 10.96 -2.92
CA PRO A 48 1.39 11.76 -2.87
C PRO A 48 2.45 11.12 -1.95
N PHE A 49 2.09 10.10 -1.18
CA PHE A 49 3.01 9.30 -0.37
C PHE A 49 3.76 8.21 -1.17
N LEU A 50 3.65 8.19 -2.50
CA LEU A 50 4.46 7.33 -3.37
C LEU A 50 5.51 8.12 -4.17
N GLU A 51 5.78 9.36 -3.79
CA GLU A 51 7.12 9.93 -3.89
C GLU A 51 7.86 9.53 -2.60
N ASN A 52 8.31 8.27 -2.53
CA ASN A 52 9.09 7.75 -1.41
C ASN A 52 10.48 8.42 -1.40
N THR A 53 10.55 9.61 -0.81
CA THR A 53 11.79 10.17 -0.26
C THR A 53 11.57 10.35 1.23
N PHE A 54 11.74 9.26 1.96
CA PHE A 54 11.92 9.32 3.41
C PHE A 54 13.43 9.21 3.63
N THR A 55 14.07 10.37 3.80
CA THR A 55 15.50 10.50 4.12
C THR A 55 15.81 9.80 5.45
N ASP A 56 17.02 9.23 5.53
CA ASP A 56 17.63 8.45 6.63
C ASP A 56 17.17 8.79 8.06
#